data_AF-A0A7Y7YR57-F1
#
_entry.id   AF-A0A7Y7YR57-F1
#
_cell.length_a   1.000
_cell.length_b   1.000
_cell.length_c   1.000
_cell.angle_alpha   90.00
_cell.angle_beta   90.00
_cell.angle_gamma   90.00
#
_symmetry.space_group_name_H-M   'P 1'
#
loop_
_entity.id
_entity.type
_entity.pdbx_description
1 polymer ?
#
loop_
_entity_poly.entity_id
_entity_poly.type
_entity_poly.pdbx_seq_one_letter_code
_entity_poly.pdbx_strand_id
1 'polypeptide(L)'
;MLNCLLRIKDRGEDRLRRQMTELTLQLQQTEQLDFQCQSRRKDLAQALNQLLLWSGTLPSRELMAQKQAMNHLFHEEYGLAQQQRLLADAQKRLQEQLSKLQRELVSVMKKKEKLRSLLSDER
;
A
#
# COMPACT_ATOMS: atom_id res chain seq x y z
N MET A 1 -33.64 15.82 23.04
CA MET A 1 -32.66 16.40 22.07
C MET A 1 -31.34 15.61 22.04
N LEU A 2 -30.74 15.30 23.20
CA LEU A 2 -29.45 14.58 23.30
C LEU A 2 -29.44 13.16 22.68
N ASN A 3 -30.52 12.39 22.83
CA ASN A 3 -30.64 11.06 22.17
C ASN A 3 -30.53 11.13 20.63
N CYS A 4 -31.06 12.19 20.02
CA CYS A 4 -30.94 12.39 18.56
C CYS A 4 -29.48 12.69 18.17
N LEU A 5 -28.78 13.49 18.96
CA LEU A 5 -27.36 13.79 18.75
C LEU A 5 -26.50 12.53 18.89
N LEU A 6 -26.79 11.65 19.85
CA LEU A 6 -26.09 10.39 20.01
C LEU A 6 -26.25 9.50 18.77
N ARG A 7 -27.48 9.33 18.27
CA ARG A 7 -27.76 8.58 17.02
C ARG A 7 -27.02 9.15 15.80
N ILE A 8 -26.92 10.48 15.71
CA ILE A 8 -26.15 11.12 14.63
C ILE A 8 -24.66 10.77 14.75
N LYS A 9 -24.11 10.77 15.97
CA LYS A 9 -22.72 10.38 16.22
C LYS A 9 -22.46 8.89 15.97
N ASP A 10 -23.40 8.00 16.33
CA ASP A 10 -23.33 6.58 16.00
C ASP A 10 -23.20 6.37 14.49
N ARG A 11 -24.08 6.99 13.69
CA ARG A 11 -24.02 6.92 12.22
C ARG A 11 -22.72 7.50 11.66
N GLY A 12 -22.20 8.56 12.26
CA GLY A 12 -20.92 9.16 11.87
C GLY A 12 -19.74 8.22 12.14
N GLU A 13 -19.73 7.57 13.30
CA GLU A 13 -18.74 6.54 13.63
C GLU A 13 -18.80 5.37 12.66
N ASP A 14 -19.98 4.84 12.36
CA ASP A 14 -20.14 3.73 11.42
C ASP A 14 -19.59 4.07 10.03
N ARG A 15 -19.80 5.30 9.55
CA ARG A 15 -19.23 5.78 8.29
C ARG A 15 -17.69 5.81 8.33
N LEU A 16 -17.11 6.35 9.39
CA LEU A 16 -15.65 6.39 9.55
C LEU A 16 -15.05 4.97 9.60
N ARG A 17 -15.69 4.05 10.31
CA ARG A 17 -15.25 2.64 10.38
C ARG A 17 -15.30 1.97 9.01
N ARG A 18 -16.36 2.19 8.22
CA ARG A 18 -16.45 1.67 6.84
C ARG A 18 -15.34 2.20 5.95
N GLN A 19 -15.09 3.51 5.98
CA GLN A 19 -14.00 4.13 5.22
C GLN A 19 -12.62 3.57 5.64
N MET A 20 -12.39 3.37 6.94
CA MET A 20 -11.16 2.74 7.42
C MET A 20 -11.01 1.30 6.89
N THR A 21 -12.08 0.51 6.88
CA THR A 21 -12.05 -0.85 6.33
C THR A 21 -11.72 -0.84 4.84
N GLU A 22 -12.33 0.06 4.06
CA GLU A 22 -12.05 0.22 2.63
C GLU A 22 -10.60 0.59 2.36
N LEU A 23 -10.05 1.57 3.09
CA LEU A 23 -8.64 1.96 2.96
C LEU A 23 -7.68 0.86 3.42
N THR A 24 -8.05 0.09 4.44
CA THR A 24 -7.24 -1.06 4.89
C THR A 24 -7.18 -2.14 3.82
N LEU A 25 -8.30 -2.42 3.14
CA LEU A 25 -8.33 -3.35 2.03
C LEU A 25 -7.46 -2.86 0.86
N GLN A 26 -7.52 -1.56 0.52
CA GLN A 26 -6.65 -0.98 -0.49
C GLN A 26 -5.17 -1.09 -0.12
N LEU A 27 -4.83 -0.86 1.16
CA LEU A 27 -3.45 -1.02 1.64
C LEU A 27 -2.97 -2.46 1.44
N GLN A 28 -3.76 -3.45 1.84
CA GLN A 28 -3.44 -4.87 1.64
C GLN A 28 -3.25 -5.22 0.15
N GLN A 29 -4.08 -4.68 -0.74
CA GLN A 29 -3.92 -4.86 -2.18
C GLN A 29 -2.60 -4.26 -2.68
N THR A 30 -2.23 -3.06 -2.23
CA THR A 30 -0.96 -2.44 -2.61
C THR A 30 0.25 -3.21 -2.07
N GLU A 31 0.17 -3.79 -0.87
CA GLU A 31 1.20 -4.66 -0.29
C GLU A 31 1.37 -5.95 -1.10
N GLN A 32 0.26 -6.55 -1.54
CA GLN A 32 0.31 -7.74 -2.42
C GLN A 32 0.99 -7.42 -3.76
N LEU A 33 0.67 -6.28 -4.37
CA LEU A 33 1.32 -5.85 -5.62
C LEU A 33 2.81 -5.56 -5.42
N ASP A 34 3.19 -4.95 -4.29
CA ASP A 34 4.60 -4.71 -3.98
C ASP A 34 5.36 -6.03 -3.78
N PHE A 35 4.76 -6.99 -3.07
CA PHE A 35 5.32 -8.34 -2.93
C PHE A 35 5.55 -9.02 -4.28
N GLN A 36 4.56 -8.96 -5.19
CA GLN A 36 4.71 -9.50 -6.55
C GLN A 36 5.82 -8.79 -7.33
N CYS A 37 5.90 -7.48 -7.21
CA CYS A 37 6.95 -6.68 -7.85
C CYS A 37 8.33 -7.09 -7.33
N GLN A 38 8.50 -7.20 -6.01
CA GLN A 38 9.73 -7.68 -5.38
C GLN A 38 10.11 -9.10 -5.80
N SER A 39 9.14 -10.01 -5.91
CA SER A 39 9.40 -11.37 -6.39
C SER A 39 9.96 -11.35 -7.80
N ARG A 40 9.32 -10.62 -8.73
CA ARG A 40 9.81 -10.51 -10.11
C ARG A 40 11.19 -9.88 -10.20
N ARG A 41 11.48 -8.85 -9.39
CA ARG A 41 12.82 -8.24 -9.34
C ARG A 41 13.89 -9.23 -8.88
N LYS A 42 13.58 -10.14 -7.97
CA LYS A 42 14.50 -11.22 -7.56
C LYS A 42 14.77 -12.19 -8.71
N ASP A 43 13.73 -12.56 -9.45
CA ASP A 43 13.86 -13.44 -10.62
C ASP A 43 14.73 -12.78 -11.71
N LEU A 44 14.51 -11.49 -11.98
CA LEU A 44 15.34 -10.71 -12.91
C LEU A 44 16.79 -10.59 -12.43
N ALA A 45 17.02 -10.33 -11.15
CA ALA A 45 18.36 -10.29 -10.59
C ALA A 45 19.10 -11.63 -10.73
N GLN A 46 18.38 -12.74 -10.58
CA GLN A 46 18.94 -14.07 -10.82
C GLN A 46 19.29 -14.29 -12.30
N ALA A 47 18.41 -13.90 -13.22
CA ALA A 47 18.67 -13.98 -14.66
C ALA A 47 19.87 -13.11 -15.08
N LEU A 48 19.95 -11.88 -14.56
CA LEU A 48 21.10 -10.98 -14.78
C LEU A 48 22.39 -11.60 -14.25
N ASN A 49 22.37 -12.17 -13.04
CA ASN A 49 23.54 -12.85 -12.48
C ASN A 49 23.99 -14.02 -13.35
N GLN A 50 23.08 -14.82 -13.90
CA GLN A 50 23.44 -15.92 -14.80
C GLN A 50 24.14 -15.41 -16.07
N LEU A 51 23.69 -14.28 -16.63
CA LEU A 51 24.36 -13.65 -17.77
C LEU A 51 25.73 -13.09 -17.39
N LEU A 52 25.87 -12.53 -16.19
CA LEU A 52 27.14 -11.93 -15.72
C LEU A 52 28.18 -12.95 -15.26
N LEU A 53 27.75 -14.16 -14.86
CA LEU A 53 28.63 -15.25 -14.41
C LEU A 53 29.43 -15.89 -15.55
N TRP A 54 29.06 -15.62 -16.80
CA TRP A 54 29.82 -16.13 -17.94
C TRP A 54 31.23 -15.52 -17.97
N SER A 55 32.25 -16.38 -18.06
CA SER A 55 33.65 -16.01 -18.21
C SER A 55 34.27 -16.77 -19.38
N GLY A 56 34.91 -16.06 -20.32
CA GLY A 56 35.56 -16.65 -21.49
C GLY A 56 35.60 -15.71 -22.69
N THR A 57 35.66 -16.27 -23.90
CA THR A 57 35.45 -15.58 -25.19
C THR A 57 34.23 -16.17 -25.90
N LEU A 58 33.22 -15.35 -26.18
CA LEU A 58 32.04 -15.76 -26.95
C LEU A 58 32.28 -15.49 -28.44
N PRO A 59 31.74 -16.34 -29.34
CA PRO A 59 31.49 -15.97 -30.72
C PRO A 59 30.64 -14.69 -30.80
N SER A 60 30.90 -13.84 -31.79
CA SER A 60 30.22 -12.54 -31.98
C SER A 60 28.68 -12.64 -31.92
N ARG A 61 28.09 -13.71 -32.48
CA ARG A 61 26.65 -13.95 -32.47
C ARG A 61 26.11 -14.15 -31.04
N GLU A 62 26.80 -14.94 -30.24
CA GLU A 62 26.39 -15.23 -28.85
C GLU A 62 26.57 -14.01 -27.96
N LEU A 63 27.64 -13.24 -28.17
CA LEU A 63 27.86 -11.97 -27.49
C LEU A 63 26.73 -10.96 -27.78
N MET A 64 26.31 -10.85 -29.04
CA MET A 64 25.19 -9.99 -29.42
C MET A 64 23.86 -10.44 -28.80
N ALA A 65 23.59 -11.75 -28.77
CA ALA A 65 22.41 -12.28 -28.12
C ALA A 65 22.40 -11.99 -26.61
N GLN A 66 23.53 -12.15 -25.94
CA GLN A 66 23.69 -11.85 -24.51
C GLN A 66 23.48 -10.35 -24.23
N LYS A 67 24.02 -9.46 -25.07
CA LYS A 67 23.80 -8.01 -24.98
C LYS A 67 22.32 -7.65 -25.12
N GLN A 68 21.62 -8.27 -26.07
CA GLN A 68 20.18 -8.05 -26.27
C GLN A 68 19.38 -8.54 -25.06
N ALA A 69 19.70 -9.73 -24.53
CA ALA A 69 19.07 -10.26 -23.33
C ALA A 69 19.30 -9.36 -22.11
N MET A 70 20.53 -8.88 -21.88
CA MET A 70 20.83 -7.91 -20.82
C MET A 70 20.00 -6.64 -20.98
N ASN A 71 19.94 -6.07 -22.19
CA ASN A 71 19.18 -4.84 -22.43
C ASN A 71 17.69 -5.02 -22.11
N HIS A 72 17.12 -6.17 -22.48
CA HIS A 72 15.73 -6.49 -22.15
C HIS A 72 15.51 -6.57 -20.64
N LEU A 73 16.36 -7.31 -19.91
CA LEU A 73 16.27 -7.42 -18.45
C LEU A 73 16.43 -6.06 -17.74
N PHE A 74 17.31 -5.18 -18.24
CA PHE A 74 17.46 -3.82 -17.70
C PHE A 74 16.18 -2.99 -17.88
N HIS A 75 15.52 -3.08 -19.04
CA HIS A 75 14.27 -2.36 -19.25
C HIS A 75 13.14 -2.89 -18.36
N GLU A 76 13.05 -4.20 -18.17
CA GLU A 76 12.09 -4.80 -17.25
C GLU A 76 12.35 -4.37 -15.80
N GLU A 77 13.60 -4.41 -15.35
CA GLU A 77 13.99 -3.99 -14.00
C GLU A 77 13.69 -2.50 -13.77
N TYR A 78 13.95 -1.65 -14.77
CA TYR A 78 13.58 -0.24 -14.70
C TYR A 78 12.06 -0.04 -14.54
N GLY A 79 11.26 -0.78 -15.31
CA GLY A 79 9.80 -0.75 -15.20
C GLY A 79 9.29 -1.19 -13.82
N LEU A 80 9.85 -2.27 -13.28
CA LEU A 80 9.51 -2.76 -11.94
C LEU A 80 9.95 -1.78 -10.85
N ALA A 81 11.13 -1.17 -10.96
CA ALA A 81 11.59 -0.17 -10.01
C ALA A 81 10.66 1.07 -9.99
N GLN A 82 10.20 1.51 -11.17
CA GLN A 82 9.22 2.59 -11.28
C GLN A 82 7.87 2.19 -10.64
N GLN A 83 7.38 0.98 -10.92
CA GLN A 83 6.15 0.47 -10.32
C GLN A 83 6.25 0.40 -8.79
N GLN A 84 7.36 -0.10 -8.26
CA GLN A 84 7.58 -0.18 -6.82
C GLN A 84 7.58 1.18 -6.15
N ARG A 85 8.18 2.20 -6.79
CA ARG A 85 8.12 3.58 -6.29
C ARG A 85 6.68 4.10 -6.20
N LEU A 86 5.88 3.87 -7.24
CA LEU A 86 4.47 4.28 -7.26
C LEU A 86 3.65 3.57 -6.17
N LEU A 87 3.92 2.28 -5.93
CA LEU A 87 3.28 1.51 -4.86
C LEU A 87 3.65 2.04 -3.48
N ALA A 88 4.93 2.36 -3.25
CA ALA A 88 5.39 2.95 -1.98
C ALA A 88 4.73 4.32 -1.72
N ASP A 89 4.64 5.18 -2.74
CA ASP A 89 3.95 6.47 -2.64
C ASP A 89 2.45 6.27 -2.34
N ALA A 90 1.80 5.29 -2.96
CA ALA A 90 0.40 4.96 -2.70
C ALA A 90 0.18 4.45 -1.26
N GLN A 91 1.01 3.51 -0.79
CA GLN A 91 0.96 2.98 0.58
C GLN A 91 1.10 4.12 1.61
N LYS A 92 2.07 5.02 1.41
CA LYS A 92 2.26 6.18 2.29
C LYS A 92 1.01 7.05 2.35
N ARG A 93 0.38 7.36 1.20
CA ARG A 93 -0.85 8.16 1.16
C ARG A 93 -2.01 7.47 1.87
N LEU A 94 -2.18 6.16 1.68
CA LEU A 94 -3.22 5.37 2.35
C LEU A 94 -3.02 5.35 3.87
N GLN A 95 -1.78 5.16 4.34
CA GLN A 95 -1.44 5.22 5.77
C GLN A 95 -1.71 6.61 6.36
N GLU A 96 -1.37 7.68 5.66
CA GLU A 96 -1.68 9.04 6.09
C GLU A 96 -3.20 9.27 6.22
N GLN A 97 -3.99 8.78 5.25
CA GLN A 97 -5.45 8.87 5.31
C GLN A 97 -6.04 8.06 6.47
N LEU A 98 -5.57 6.82 6.68
CA LEU A 98 -5.96 5.99 7.82
C LEU A 98 -5.66 6.68 9.15
N SER A 99 -4.47 7.30 9.28
CA SER A 99 -4.09 8.05 10.49
C SER A 99 -5.01 9.25 10.77
N LYS A 100 -5.52 9.91 9.72
CA LYS A 100 -6.47 11.03 9.85
C LYS A 100 -7.83 10.50 10.32
N LEU A 101 -8.36 9.46 9.68
CA LEU A 101 -9.63 8.84 10.06
C LEU A 101 -9.58 8.27 11.49
N GLN A 102 -8.46 7.68 11.92
CA GLN A 102 -8.28 7.20 13.29
C GLN A 102 -8.40 8.35 14.31
N ARG A 103 -7.76 9.50 14.04
CA ARG A 103 -7.87 10.69 14.91
C ARG A 103 -9.30 11.23 14.95
N GLU A 104 -9.98 11.25 13.81
CA GLU A 104 -11.38 11.66 13.72
C GLU A 104 -12.29 10.70 14.50
N LEU A 105 -12.09 9.39 14.36
CA LEU A 105 -12.84 8.36 15.09
C LEU A 105 -12.68 8.52 16.60
N VAL A 106 -11.45 8.71 17.09
CA VAL A 106 -11.18 8.98 18.51
C VAL A 106 -11.91 10.24 18.99
N SER A 107 -11.91 11.31 18.18
CA SER A 107 -12.66 12.54 18.49
C SER A 107 -14.17 12.31 18.57
N VAL A 108 -14.73 11.52 17.64
CA VAL A 108 -16.15 11.13 17.66
C VAL A 108 -16.48 10.29 18.89
N MET A 109 -15.66 9.28 19.22
CA MET A 109 -15.85 8.43 20.39
C MET A 109 -15.83 9.24 21.70
N LYS A 110 -14.88 10.17 21.86
CA LYS A 110 -14.84 11.07 23.02
C LYS A 110 -16.11 11.93 23.13
N LYS A 111 -16.60 12.46 22.02
CA LYS A 111 -17.84 13.26 21.98
C LYS A 111 -19.07 12.41 22.31
N LYS A 112 -19.11 11.15 21.85
CA LYS A 112 -20.18 10.19 22.20
C LYS A 112 -20.19 9.89 23.68
N GLU A 113 -19.02 9.63 24.26
CA GLU A 113 -18.91 9.34 25.68
C GLU A 113 -19.40 10.51 26.53
N LYS A 114 -19.03 11.74 26.17
CA LYS A 114 -19.55 12.96 26.80
C LYS A 114 -21.08 13.11 26.67
N LEU A 115 -21.66 12.73 25.53
CA LEU A 115 -23.12 12.76 25.37
C LEU A 115 -23.81 11.69 26.23
N ARG A 116 -23.18 10.52 26.39
CA ARG A 116 -23.68 9.45 27.25
C ARG A 116 -23.67 9.85 28.72
N SER A 117 -22.59 10.47 29.21
CA SER A 117 -22.53 10.97 30.59
C SER A 117 -23.60 12.03 30.86
N LEU A 118 -23.82 12.97 29.93
CA LEU A 118 -24.88 13.98 30.09
C LEU A 118 -26.28 13.35 30.12
N LEU A 119 -26.52 12.31 29.32
CA LEU A 119 -27.78 11.57 29.32
C LEU A 119 -27.98 10.71 30.57
N SER A 120 -26.90 10.28 31.25
CA SER A 120 -26.99 9.56 32.52
C SER A 120 -27.21 10.50 33.70
N ASP A 121 -26.64 11.71 33.65
CA ASP A 121 -26.78 12.72 34.72
C ASP A 121 -28.16 13.42 34.69
N GLU A 122 -28.87 13.38 33.56
CA GLU A 122 -30.25 13.88 33.41
C GLU A 122 -31.34 12.87 33.86
N ARG A 123 -30.95 11.65 34.26
CA ARG A 123 -31.86 10.60 34.74
C ARG A 123 -31.77 10.44 36.25
#